data_AF-A0A0J9UV82-F1
#
_entry.id   AF-A0A0J9UV82-F1
#
_cell.length_a   1.000
_cell.length_b   1.000
_cell.length_c   1.000
_cell.angle_alpha   90.00
_cell.angle_beta   90.00
_cell.angle_gamma   90.00
#
_symmetry.space_group_name_H-M   'P 1'
#
loop_
_entity.id
_entity.type
_entity.pdbx_description
1 polymer ?
#
loop_
_entity_poly.entity_id
_entity_poly.type
_entity_poly.pdbx_seq_one_letter_code
_entity_poly.pdbx_strand_id
1 'polypeptide(L)'
;TLYEFYEVLNNELNSGKKLYESCGICSTLIADRTEFGRELINLCKKICTIIQNMDDVLDQCNGSTCNKSCDYMNLWLYDQAMRITNENFFINSFYQALNLLGGSSKSRKNQCSIKNFQLNQEELNKKQILYEF
;
A
#
# COMPACT_ATOMS: atom_id res chain seq x y z
N THR A 1 6.94 -12.24 10.64
CA THR A 1 7.63 -10.98 10.97
C THR A 1 7.20 -9.89 10.00
N LEU A 2 7.78 -8.69 10.05
CA LEU A 2 7.44 -7.60 9.11
C LEU A 2 7.80 -8.03 7.68
N TYR A 3 8.99 -8.56 7.47
CA TYR A 3 9.44 -8.94 6.13
C TYR A 3 8.73 -10.17 5.57
N GLU A 4 8.36 -11.15 6.39
CA GLU A 4 7.50 -12.26 5.94
C GLU A 4 6.14 -11.74 5.41
N PHE A 5 5.56 -10.71 6.06
CA PHE A 5 4.33 -10.10 5.56
C PHE A 5 4.55 -9.28 4.28
N TYR A 6 5.72 -8.64 4.14
CA TYR A 6 6.10 -7.93 2.90
C TYR A 6 6.18 -8.90 1.72
N GLU A 7 6.68 -10.12 1.92
CA GLU A 7 6.73 -11.14 0.86
C GLU A 7 5.33 -11.50 0.36
N VAL A 8 4.36 -11.68 1.28
CA VAL A 8 2.94 -11.89 0.91
C VAL A 8 2.43 -10.74 0.05
N LEU A 9 2.62 -9.50 0.49
CA LEU A 9 2.18 -8.31 -0.26
C LEU A 9 2.87 -8.18 -1.62
N ASN A 10 4.17 -8.47 -1.71
CA ASN A 10 4.93 -8.42 -2.95
C ASN A 10 4.47 -9.50 -3.95
N ASN A 11 4.14 -10.70 -3.47
CA ASN A 11 3.57 -11.75 -4.31
C ASN A 11 2.22 -11.34 -4.86
N GLU A 12 1.36 -10.75 -4.02
CA GLU A 12 0.06 -10.24 -4.42
C GLU A 12 0.17 -9.08 -5.43
N LEU A 13 1.10 -8.14 -5.21
CA LEU A 13 1.40 -7.03 -6.10
C LEU A 13 1.81 -7.50 -7.52
N ASN A 14 2.50 -8.65 -7.59
CA ASN A 14 3.04 -9.21 -8.83
C ASN A 14 2.18 -10.35 -9.43
N SER A 15 1.06 -10.69 -8.79
CA SER A 15 0.19 -11.80 -9.18
C SER A 15 -0.48 -11.66 -10.56
N GLY A 16 -0.42 -10.47 -11.18
CA GLY A 16 -1.06 -10.21 -12.47
C GLY A 16 -2.59 -10.24 -12.42
N LYS A 17 -3.19 -10.17 -11.23
CA LYS A 17 -4.65 -10.10 -11.03
C LYS A 17 -5.25 -8.97 -11.87
N LYS A 18 -6.44 -9.25 -12.45
CA LYS A 18 -7.18 -8.28 -13.26
C LYS A 18 -7.52 -7.05 -12.43
N LEU A 19 -7.32 -5.86 -13.02
CA LEU A 19 -7.66 -4.59 -12.37
C LEU A 19 -9.18 -4.40 -12.29
N TYR A 20 -9.66 -3.91 -11.14
CA TYR A 20 -11.03 -3.47 -10.98
C TYR A 20 -11.23 -2.08 -11.61
N GLU A 21 -12.43 -1.81 -12.13
CA GLU A 21 -12.76 -0.49 -12.70
C GLU A 21 -12.59 0.65 -11.68
N SER A 22 -12.89 0.38 -10.40
CA SER A 22 -12.69 1.32 -9.29
C SER A 22 -11.23 1.79 -9.14
N CYS A 23 -10.26 1.00 -9.59
CA CYS A 23 -8.84 1.38 -9.61
C CYS A 23 -8.53 2.53 -10.58
N GLY A 24 -9.49 2.92 -11.43
CA GLY A 24 -9.39 4.11 -12.29
C GLY A 24 -9.17 5.42 -11.52
N ILE A 25 -9.57 5.47 -10.24
CA ILE A 25 -9.34 6.64 -9.37
C ILE A 25 -7.86 7.01 -9.25
N CYS A 26 -6.95 6.02 -9.34
CA CYS A 26 -5.50 6.25 -9.34
C CYS A 26 -5.08 7.19 -10.48
N SER A 27 -5.60 6.97 -11.69
CA SER A 27 -5.31 7.83 -12.86
C SER A 27 -6.03 9.18 -12.81
N THR A 28 -7.05 9.31 -11.96
CA THR A 28 -7.80 10.57 -11.81
C THR A 28 -7.08 11.53 -10.86
N LEU A 29 -6.47 11.00 -9.79
CA LEU A 29 -5.94 11.81 -8.70
C LEU A 29 -4.42 12.01 -8.76
N ILE A 30 -3.69 11.10 -9.39
CA ILE A 30 -2.23 11.21 -9.50
C ILE A 30 -1.91 11.80 -10.88
N ALA A 31 -1.14 12.89 -10.90
CA ALA A 31 -0.70 13.51 -12.15
C ALA A 31 0.29 12.59 -12.89
N ASP A 32 0.14 12.43 -14.20
CA ASP A 32 0.95 11.54 -15.06
C ASP A 32 2.02 12.28 -15.89
N ARG A 33 2.21 13.57 -15.60
CA ARG A 33 3.12 14.46 -16.36
C ARG A 33 4.59 14.08 -16.22
N THR A 34 4.95 13.41 -15.14
CA THR A 34 6.31 12.94 -14.84
C THR A 34 6.38 11.42 -14.84
N GLU A 35 7.60 10.88 -14.89
CA GLU A 35 7.84 9.45 -14.73
C GLU A 35 7.37 8.94 -13.35
N PHE A 36 7.70 9.67 -12.27
CA PHE A 36 7.22 9.37 -10.92
C PHE A 36 5.69 9.25 -10.85
N GLY A 37 4.98 10.17 -11.50
CA GLY A 37 3.53 10.15 -11.57
C GLY A 37 2.98 8.90 -12.25
N ARG A 38 3.55 8.52 -13.40
CA ARG A 38 3.15 7.31 -14.14
C ARG A 38 3.45 6.04 -13.36
N GLU A 39 4.61 5.96 -12.71
CA GLU A 39 4.98 4.82 -11.86
C GLU A 39 4.06 4.70 -10.64
N LEU A 40 3.74 5.80 -9.97
CA LEU A 40 2.80 5.79 -8.85
C LEU A 40 1.38 5.42 -9.27
N ILE A 41 0.92 5.83 -10.45
CA ILE A 41 -0.37 5.37 -10.99
C ILE A 41 -0.37 3.86 -11.16
N ASN A 42 0.71 3.29 -11.73
CA ASN A 42 0.83 1.85 -11.92
C ASN A 42 0.87 1.11 -10.56
N LEU A 43 1.66 1.61 -9.61
CA LEU A 43 1.73 1.08 -8.25
C LEU A 43 0.36 1.15 -7.57
N CYS A 44 -0.33 2.29 -7.63
CA CYS A 44 -1.67 2.48 -7.04
C CYS A 44 -2.69 1.49 -7.61
N LYS A 45 -2.68 1.25 -8.93
CA LYS A 45 -3.57 0.27 -9.57
C LYS A 45 -3.32 -1.16 -9.10
N LYS A 46 -2.04 -1.54 -8.93
CA LYS A 46 -1.70 -2.85 -8.36
C LYS A 46 -2.08 -2.95 -6.88
N ILE A 47 -1.87 -1.90 -6.09
CA ILE A 47 -2.29 -1.90 -4.67
C ILE A 47 -3.80 -1.92 -4.54
N CYS A 48 -4.53 -1.30 -5.46
CA CYS A 48 -5.99 -1.35 -5.49
C CYS A 48 -6.50 -2.81 -5.51
N THR A 49 -5.89 -3.70 -6.31
CA THR A 49 -6.30 -5.12 -6.31
C THR A 49 -6.00 -5.80 -4.99
N ILE A 50 -4.91 -5.46 -4.30
CA ILE A 50 -4.60 -5.94 -2.95
C ILE A 50 -5.67 -5.46 -1.96
N ILE A 51 -6.02 -4.16 -1.97
CA ILE A 51 -7.05 -3.59 -1.09
C ILE A 51 -8.40 -4.29 -1.30
N GLN A 52 -8.77 -4.57 -2.55
CA GLN A 52 -10.02 -5.26 -2.87
C GLN A 52 -10.03 -6.74 -2.43
N ASN A 53 -8.86 -7.38 -2.34
CA ASN A 53 -8.71 -8.79 -1.93
C ASN A 53 -7.99 -8.92 -0.57
N MET A 54 -8.13 -7.92 0.30
CA MET A 54 -7.39 -7.85 1.56
C MET A 54 -7.75 -8.99 2.52
N ASP A 55 -8.95 -9.55 2.40
CA ASP A 55 -9.33 -10.74 3.18
C ASP A 55 -8.46 -11.95 2.80
N ASP A 56 -8.25 -12.22 1.51
CA ASP A 56 -7.38 -13.31 1.04
C ASP A 56 -5.91 -13.11 1.45
N VAL A 57 -5.42 -11.86 1.43
CA VAL A 57 -4.06 -11.52 1.88
C VAL A 57 -3.88 -11.81 3.36
N LEU A 58 -4.92 -11.57 4.15
CA LEU A 58 -4.89 -11.77 5.60
C LEU A 58 -5.19 -13.21 6.00
N ASP A 59 -5.89 -13.97 5.18
CA ASP A 59 -6.02 -15.41 5.41
C ASP A 59 -4.68 -16.15 5.22
N GLN A 60 -3.71 -15.52 4.53
CA GLN A 60 -2.33 -16.01 4.41
C GLN A 60 -1.45 -15.71 5.63
N CYS A 61 -1.90 -14.89 6.60
CA CYS A 61 -1.11 -14.62 7.80
C CYS A 61 -1.35 -15.67 8.91
N ASN A 62 -0.32 -15.96 9.69
CA ASN A 62 -0.41 -16.76 10.92
C ASN A 62 -0.66 -15.83 12.14
N GLY A 63 -1.28 -16.36 13.21
CA GLY A 63 -1.93 -15.57 14.27
C GLY A 63 -1.15 -14.38 14.86
N SER A 64 0.16 -14.50 15.09
CA SER A 64 0.98 -13.39 15.61
C SER A 64 1.23 -12.28 14.58
N THR A 65 1.38 -12.63 13.31
CA THR A 65 1.63 -11.70 12.19
C THR A 65 0.37 -10.94 11.82
N CYS A 66 -0.81 -11.57 11.96
CA CYS A 66 -2.09 -10.93 11.69
C CYS A 66 -2.38 -9.73 12.62
N ASN A 67 -1.94 -9.79 13.88
CA ASN A 67 -2.20 -8.73 14.87
C ASN A 67 -1.55 -7.38 14.51
N LYS A 68 -0.44 -7.39 13.77
CA LYS A 68 0.27 -6.19 13.31
C LYS A 68 0.11 -5.93 11.81
N SER A 69 -0.74 -6.71 11.14
CA SER A 69 -0.87 -6.69 9.67
C SER A 69 -1.20 -5.31 9.08
N CYS A 70 -2.06 -4.51 9.73
CA CYS A 70 -2.34 -3.15 9.27
C CYS A 70 -1.12 -2.22 9.38
N ASP A 71 -0.31 -2.36 10.43
CA ASP A 71 0.90 -1.55 10.60
C ASP A 71 1.96 -1.97 9.59
N TYR A 72 2.12 -3.27 9.37
CA TYR A 72 3.00 -3.83 8.36
C TYR A 72 2.58 -3.41 6.95
N MET A 73 1.29 -3.48 6.62
CA MET A 73 0.76 -3.00 5.34
C MET A 73 1.05 -1.51 5.14
N ASN A 74 0.77 -0.67 6.14
CA ASN A 74 1.04 0.76 6.02
C ASN A 74 2.53 1.05 5.82
N LEU A 75 3.41 0.35 6.55
CA LEU A 75 4.86 0.49 6.39
C LEU A 75 5.32 0.06 5.00
N TRP A 76 4.77 -1.04 4.51
CA TRP A 76 5.05 -1.54 3.17
C TRP A 76 4.61 -0.54 2.11
N LEU A 77 3.38 -0.02 2.20
CA LEU A 77 2.85 0.99 1.28
C LEU A 77 3.74 2.23 1.22
N TYR A 78 4.22 2.69 2.39
CA TYR A 78 5.10 3.84 2.47
C TYR A 78 6.48 3.56 1.86
N ASP A 79 7.06 2.38 2.12
CA ASP A 79 8.31 1.95 1.51
C ASP A 79 8.21 1.87 -0.02
N GLN A 80 7.13 1.29 -0.56
CA GLN A 80 6.90 1.21 -2.02
C GLN A 80 6.80 2.58 -2.67
N ALA A 81 6.07 3.53 -2.05
CA ALA A 81 5.92 4.87 -2.60
C ALA A 81 7.23 5.66 -2.55
N MET A 82 7.97 5.58 -1.42
CA MET A 82 9.26 6.25 -1.23
C MET A 82 10.36 5.76 -2.17
N ARG A 83 10.29 4.50 -2.64
CA ARG A 83 11.20 3.97 -3.67
C ARG A 83 11.03 4.64 -5.04
N ILE A 84 9.85 5.17 -5.33
CA ILE A 84 9.55 5.87 -6.59
C ILE A 84 9.91 7.34 -6.46
N THR A 85 9.48 8.00 -5.38
CA THR A 85 9.71 9.44 -5.19
C THR A 85 9.59 9.83 -3.72
N ASN A 86 10.29 10.90 -3.33
CA ASN A 86 10.13 11.58 -2.04
C ASN A 86 9.36 12.92 -2.17
N GLU A 87 8.80 13.21 -3.35
CA GLU A 87 8.06 14.44 -3.59
C GLU A 87 6.67 14.38 -2.91
N ASN A 88 6.48 15.22 -1.89
CA ASN A 88 5.26 15.29 -1.10
C ASN A 88 3.98 15.44 -1.93
N PHE A 89 4.04 16.18 -3.06
CA PHE A 89 2.90 16.35 -3.96
C PHE A 89 2.39 15.00 -4.48
N PHE A 90 3.30 14.16 -4.99
CA PHE A 90 2.99 12.86 -5.54
C PHE A 90 2.58 11.86 -4.46
N ILE A 91 3.30 11.83 -3.33
CA ILE A 91 2.97 10.97 -2.18
C ILE A 91 1.58 11.30 -1.65
N ASN A 92 1.24 12.58 -1.45
CA ASN A 92 -0.08 12.97 -0.96
C ASN A 92 -1.20 12.56 -1.92
N SER A 93 -1.00 12.74 -3.23
CA SER A 93 -1.98 12.35 -4.26
C SER A 93 -2.19 10.83 -4.29
N PHE A 94 -1.10 10.07 -4.16
CA PHE A 94 -1.14 8.61 -4.05
C PHE A 94 -1.95 8.15 -2.83
N TYR A 95 -1.68 8.70 -1.65
CA TYR A 95 -2.41 8.35 -0.43
C TYR A 95 -3.87 8.80 -0.43
N GLN A 96 -4.21 9.90 -1.11
CA GLN A 96 -5.62 10.29 -1.32
C GLN A 96 -6.36 9.24 -2.16
N ALA A 97 -5.75 8.76 -3.25
CA ALA A 97 -6.33 7.71 -4.08
C ALA A 97 -6.54 6.41 -3.29
N LEU A 98 -5.53 5.98 -2.51
CA LEU A 98 -5.64 4.78 -1.69
C LEU A 98 -6.75 4.88 -0.64
N ASN A 99 -6.90 6.02 0.02
CA ASN A 99 -7.95 6.21 1.03
C ASN A 99 -9.36 6.12 0.43
N LEU A 100 -9.59 6.66 -0.77
CA LEU A 100 -10.86 6.53 -1.47
C LEU A 100 -11.14 5.08 -1.88
N LEU A 101 -10.11 4.35 -2.30
CA LEU A 101 -10.22 2.92 -2.59
C LEU A 101 -10.56 2.11 -1.34
N GLY A 102 -9.88 2.37 -0.22
CA GLY A 102 -10.11 1.70 1.06
C GLY A 102 -11.52 1.93 1.62
N GLY A 103 -12.06 3.14 1.48
CA GLY A 103 -13.42 3.48 1.90
C GLY A 103 -14.54 2.85 1.05
N SER A 104 -14.21 2.34 -0.15
CA SER A 104 -15.18 1.74 -1.07
C SER A 104 -15.37 0.22 -0.90
N SER A 105 -14.53 -0.44 -0.08
CA SER A 105 -14.56 -1.89 0.06
C SER A 105 -15.68 -2.35 1.00
N LYS A 106 -16.40 -3.42 0.63
CA LYS A 106 -17.44 -4.07 1.47
C LYS A 106 -16.87 -5.16 2.39
N SER A 107 -15.54 -5.29 2.47
CA SER A 107 -14.90 -6.38 3.23
C SER A 107 -15.06 -6.16 4.74
N ARG A 108 -14.82 -7.21 5.52
CA ARG A 108 -14.83 -7.15 7.00
C ARG A 108 -13.80 -6.14 7.56
N LYS A 109 -12.95 -5.56 6.71
CA LYS A 109 -11.76 -4.80 7.08
C LYS A 109 -11.71 -3.41 6.45
N ASN A 110 -12.81 -2.68 6.58
CA ASN A 110 -12.79 -1.22 6.79
C ASN A 110 -11.98 -0.80 8.06
N GLN A 111 -10.97 -1.56 8.49
CA GLN A 111 -10.27 -1.43 9.77
C GLN A 111 -8.82 -0.97 9.63
N CYS A 112 -8.13 -1.27 8.53
CA CYS A 112 -6.79 -0.72 8.31
C CYS A 112 -6.91 0.70 7.75
N SER A 113 -6.83 1.70 8.63
CA SER A 113 -6.66 3.09 8.18
C SER A 113 -5.35 3.19 7.40
N ILE A 114 -5.43 3.61 6.15
CA ILE A 114 -4.26 3.86 5.32
C ILE A 114 -3.58 5.14 5.82
N LYS A 115 -2.29 5.06 6.14
CA LYS A 115 -1.53 6.14 6.79
C LYS A 115 -0.36 6.57 5.93
N ASN A 116 -0.34 7.86 5.58
CA ASN A 116 0.88 8.50 5.09
C ASN A 116 1.73 8.89 6.32
N PHE A 117 2.86 8.22 6.53
CA PHE A 117 3.67 8.48 7.72
C PHE A 117 4.50 9.76 7.65
N GLN A 118 4.71 10.34 6.47
CA GLN A 118 5.55 11.54 6.27
C GLN A 118 6.96 11.43 6.89
N LEU A 119 7.51 10.21 6.90
CA LEU A 119 8.84 9.91 7.43
C LEU A 119 9.92 10.13 6.36
N ASN A 120 11.10 10.55 6.79
CA ASN A 120 12.29 10.43 5.97
C ASN A 120 12.82 8.97 5.95
N GLN A 121 13.84 8.71 5.12
CA GLN A 121 14.40 7.37 4.96
C GLN A 121 14.99 6.78 6.25
N GLU A 122 15.66 7.60 7.06
CA GLU A 122 16.26 7.14 8.32
C GLU A 122 15.17 6.73 9.33
N GLU A 123 14.12 7.52 9.45
CA GLU A 123 12.97 7.25 10.30
C GLU A 123 12.20 5.99 9.84
N LEU A 124 12.02 5.82 8.54
CA LEU A 124 11.42 4.62 7.97
C LEU A 124 12.24 3.37 8.32
N ASN A 125 13.57 3.42 8.12
CA ASN A 125 14.45 2.30 8.42
C ASN A 125 14.41 1.93 9.92
N LYS A 126 14.44 2.93 10.82
CA LYS A 126 14.30 2.70 12.27
C LYS A 126 12.97 2.02 12.61
N LYS A 127 11.88 2.46 11.98
CA LYS A 127 10.55 1.87 12.19
C LYS A 127 10.51 0.44 11.65
N GLN A 128 11.07 0.15 10.49
CA GLN A 128 11.15 -1.22 9.96
C GLN A 128 11.91 -2.17 10.90
N ILE A 129 13.05 -1.73 11.45
CA ILE A 129 13.82 -2.51 12.43
C ILE A 129 12.98 -2.81 13.68
N LEU A 130 12.28 -1.81 14.23
CA LEU A 130 11.42 -1.97 15.41
C LEU A 130 10.27 -2.98 15.19
N TYR A 131 9.76 -3.07 13.96
CA TYR A 131 8.63 -3.93 13.64
C TYR A 131 9.04 -5.36 13.25
N GLU A 132 10.32 -5.55 12.88
CA GLU A 132 10.91 -6.85 12.57
C GLU A 132 11.37 -7.62 13.82
N PHE A 133 11.87 -6.92 14.85
CA PHE A 133 12.37 -7.50 16.11
C PHE A 133 11.42 -7.27 17.30
#